data_AF-A0A7C4GNV8-F1
#
_entry.id   AF-A0A7C4GNV8-F1
#
_cell.length_a   1.000
_cell.length_b   1.000
_cell.length_c   1.000
_cell.angle_alpha   90.00
_cell.angle_beta   90.00
_cell.angle_gamma   90.00
#
_symmetry.space_group_name_H-M   'P 1'
#
loop_
_entity.id
_entity.type
_entity.pdbx_description
1 polymer ?
#
loop_
_entity_poly.entity_id
_entity_poly.type
_entity_poly.pdbx_seq_one_letter_code
_entity_poly.pdbx_strand_id
1 'polypeptide(L)' 'MWRWYGLGVVRVHICVPVEDKKLLVEVCRKRGEDISSFVRRAIRKELAALSFYPEDVKKALGLTKREEGDY' A
#
# COMPACT_ATOMS: atom_id res chain seq x y z
N MET A 1 29.44 2.74 20.80
CA MET A 1 28.36 3.73 20.65
C MET A 1 27.67 3.46 19.32
N TRP A 2 26.63 2.62 19.30
CA TRP A 2 25.95 2.22 18.06
C TRP A 2 24.63 2.98 17.96
N ARG A 3 24.58 3.92 17.02
CA ARG A 3 23.44 4.79 16.75
C ARG A 3 22.49 4.06 15.81
N TRP A 4 21.47 3.41 16.38
CA TRP A 4 20.35 2.89 15.63
C TRP A 4 19.56 4.08 15.08
N TYR A 5 19.65 4.36 13.79
CA TYR A 5 18.60 5.11 13.11
C TYR A 5 17.36 4.21 13.14
N GLY A 6 16.50 4.43 14.13
CA GLY A 6 15.28 3.66 14.35
C GLY A 6 14.44 3.68 13.08
N LEU A 7 14.31 2.53 12.43
CA LEU A 7 13.28 2.27 11.43
C LEU A 7 11.94 2.60 12.08
N GLY A 8 11.39 3.78 11.77
CA GLY A 8 10.15 4.29 12.33
C GLY A 8 8.97 3.47 11.85
N VAL A 9 8.72 2.33 12.48
CA VAL A 9 7.54 1.52 12.22
C VAL A 9 6.39 2.09 13.05
N VAL A 10 5.36 2.58 12.37
CA VAL A 10 4.12 3.05 13.01
C VAL A 10 3.11 1.91 12.99
N ARG A 11 2.48 1.63 14.14
CA ARG A 11 1.33 0.72 14.22
C ARG A 11 0.03 1.49 14.03
N VAL A 12 -0.80 1.02 13.10
CA VAL A 12 -2.13 1.57 12.85
C VAL A 12 -3.17 0.52 13.24
N HIS A 13 -4.09 0.89 14.13
CA HIS A 13 -5.27 0.10 14.42
C HIS A 13 -6.39 0.55 13.48
N ILE A 14 -6.94 -0.38 12.69
CA ILE A 14 -8.01 -0.10 11.74
C ILE A 14 -9.23 -0.92 12.16
N CYS A 15 -10.37 -0.24 12.28
CA CYS A 15 -11.67 -0.87 12.49
C CYS A 15 -12.39 -0.93 11.14
N VAL A 16 -12.81 -2.12 10.75
CA VAL A 16 -13.57 -2.39 9.52
C VAL A 16 -14.77 -3.29 9.85
N PRO A 17 -15.82 -3.29 9.01
CA PRO A 17 -16.89 -4.27 9.10
C PRO A 17 -16.36 -5.71 9.14
N VAL A 18 -17.11 -6.60 9.79
CA VAL A 18 -16.70 -8.00 9.98
C VAL A 18 -16.65 -8.73 8.64
N GLU A 19 -17.55 -8.39 7.74
CA GLU A 19 -17.68 -8.91 6.38
C GLU A 19 -16.43 -8.60 5.56
N ASP A 20 -15.98 -7.34 5.61
CA ASP A 20 -14.77 -6.88 4.91
C ASP A 20 -13.52 -7.55 5.45
N LYS A 21 -13.43 -7.75 6.78
CA LYS A 21 -12.33 -8.50 7.38
C LYS A 21 -12.28 -9.94 6.88
N LYS A 22 -13.43 -10.62 6.75
CA LYS A 22 -13.50 -11.99 6.23
C LYS A 22 -13.02 -12.05 4.78
N LEU A 23 -13.50 -11.14 3.94
CA LEU A 23 -13.07 -11.02 2.54
C LEU A 23 -11.57 -10.74 2.44
N LEU A 24 -11.05 -9.81 3.25
CA LEU A 24 -9.63 -9.47 3.29
C LEU A 24 -8.78 -10.69 3.64
N VAL A 25 -9.16 -11.45 4.66
CA VAL A 25 -8.46 -12.69 5.07
C VAL A 25 -8.49 -13.72 3.95
N GLU A 26 -9.63 -13.93 3.30
CA GLU A 26 -9.75 -14.91 2.21
C GLU A 26 -8.87 -14.52 1.00
N VAL A 27 -8.88 -13.25 0.61
CA VAL A 27 -8.05 -12.73 -0.48
C VAL A 27 -6.57 -12.88 -0.16
N CYS A 28 -6.16 -12.53 1.06
CA CYS A 28 -4.77 -12.66 1.52
C CYS A 28 -4.33 -14.13 1.50
N ARG A 29 -5.17 -15.05 1.98
CA ARG A 29 -4.91 -16.50 1.96
C ARG A 29 -4.74 -17.03 0.53
N LYS A 30 -5.64 -16.67 -0.39
CA LYS A 30 -5.57 -17.10 -1.80
C LYS A 30 -4.32 -16.59 -2.51
N ARG A 31 -3.81 -15.42 -2.11
CA ARG A 31 -2.60 -14.81 -2.68
C ARG A 31 -1.31 -15.23 -1.99
N GLY A 32 -1.38 -15.96 -0.87
CA GLY A 32 -0.21 -16.30 -0.06
C GLY A 32 0.48 -15.07 0.56
N GLU A 33 -0.28 -14.03 0.90
CA GLU A 33 0.23 -12.75 1.42
C GLU A 33 -0.29 -12.46 2.83
N ASP A 34 0.52 -11.79 3.67
CA ASP A 34 0.09 -11.26 4.96
C ASP A 34 -0.80 -10.01 4.83
N ILE A 35 -1.77 -9.87 5.73
CA ILE A 35 -2.71 -8.74 5.75
C ILE A 35 -1.98 -7.40 5.81
N SER A 36 -0.91 -7.30 6.61
CA SER A 36 -0.14 -6.07 6.75
C SER A 36 0.57 -5.70 5.45
N SER A 37 1.04 -6.70 4.69
CA SER A 37 1.67 -6.48 3.37
C SER A 37 0.64 -6.00 2.36
N PHE A 38 -0.54 -6.62 2.35
CA PHE A 38 -1.65 -6.20 1.50
C PHE A 38 -2.06 -4.75 1.78
N VAL A 39 -2.29 -4.40 3.05
CA VAL A 39 -2.72 -3.05 3.47
C VAL A 39 -1.62 -2.03 3.18
N ARG A 40 -0.34 -2.32 3.48
CA ARG A 40 0.78 -1.43 3.13
C ARG A 40 0.86 -1.18 1.63
N ARG A 41 0.62 -2.19 0.80
CA ARG A 41 0.59 -2.03 -0.65
C ARG A 41 -0.61 -1.20 -1.10
N ALA A 42 -1.79 -1.44 -0.55
CA ALA A 42 -2.99 -0.66 -0.85
C ALA A 42 -2.79 0.82 -0.53
N ILE A 43 -2.28 1.14 0.68
CA ILE A 43 -1.95 2.51 1.09
C ILE A 43 -0.95 3.15 0.12
N ARG A 44 0.13 2.45 -0.25
CA ARG A 44 1.12 3.00 -1.20
C ARG A 44 0.54 3.27 -2.56
N LYS A 45 -0.34 2.39 -3.06
CA LYS A 45 -1.03 2.59 -4.34
C LYS A 45 -1.95 3.80 -4.30
N GLU A 46 -2.69 3.98 -3.23
CA GLU A 46 -3.57 5.13 -3.05
C GLU A 46 -2.78 6.44 -3.01
N LEU A 47 -1.72 6.51 -2.21
CA LEU A 47 -0.84 7.68 -2.13
C LEU A 47 -0.14 7.98 -3.47
N ALA A 48 0.24 6.93 -4.21
CA ALA A 48 0.83 7.08 -5.54
C ALA A 48 -0.19 7.62 -6.56
N ALA A 49 -1.44 7.13 -6.51
CA ALA A 49 -2.53 7.62 -7.36
C ALA A 49 -2.82 9.11 -7.08
N LEU A 50 -2.79 9.51 -5.80
CA LEU A 50 -2.91 10.91 -5.36
C LEU A 50 -1.64 11.74 -5.61
N SER A 51 -0.64 11.20 -6.30
CA SER A 51 0.60 11.88 -6.69
C SER A 51 1.52 12.35 -5.56
N PHE A 52 1.43 11.74 -4.37
CA PHE A 52 2.35 12.02 -3.25
C PHE A 52 3.72 11.36 -3.38
N TYR A 53 3.90 10.43 -4.32
CA TYR A 53 5.18 9.79 -4.61
C TYR A 53 5.83 10.34 -5.89
N PRO A 54 7.17 10.31 -5.99
CA PRO A 54 7.86 10.61 -7.25
C PRO A 54 7.53 9.56 -8.33
N GLU A 55 7.68 9.94 -9.60
CA GLU A 55 7.26 9.14 -10.76
C GLU A 55 7.92 7.75 -10.82
N ASP A 56 9.19 7.64 -10.44
CA ASP A 56 9.90 6.36 -10.38
C ASP A 56 9.21 5.34 -9.46
N VAL A 57 8.71 5.82 -8.33
CA VAL A 57 7.99 5.00 -7.35
C VAL A 57 6.59 4.65 -7.85
N LYS A 58 5.91 5.57 -8.57
CA LYS A 58 4.63 5.27 -9.23
C LYS A 58 4.78 4.17 -10.28
N LYS A 59 5.84 4.25 -11.11
CA LYS A 59 6.18 3.25 -12.12
C LYS A 59 6.44 1.88 -11.48
N ALA A 60 7.21 1.83 -10.39
CA ALA A 60 7.46 0.60 -9.63
C ALA A 60 6.18 0.00 -9.01
N LEU A 61 5.19 0.83 -8.68
CA LEU A 61 3.89 0.39 -8.16
C LEU A 61 2.90 -0.03 -9.26
N GLY A 62 3.31 0.04 -10.53
CA GLY A 62 2.48 -0.30 -11.70
C GLY A 62 1.44 0.77 -12.04
N LEU A 63 1.58 1.99 -11.49
CA LEU A 63 0.75 3.15 -11.80
C LEU A 63 1.45 4.00 -12.85
N THR A 64 1.65 3.42 -14.03
CA THR A 64 1.99 4.22 -15.22
C THR A 64 0.70 4.89 -15.66
N LYS A 65 0.61 6.22 -15.51
CA LYS A 65 -0.32 6.98 -16.35
C LYS A 65 0.03 6.59 -17.79
N ARG A 66 -0.92 5.99 -18.52
CA ARG A 66 -1.05 6.36 -19.92
C ARG A 66 -1.42 7.83 -19.87
N GLU A 67 -0.49 8.68 -20.26
CA GLU A 67 -0.85 10.05 -20.57
C GLU A 67 -1.86 9.98 -21.71
N GLU A 68 -3.10 10.35 -21.41
CA GLU A 68 -4.13 10.56 -22.41
C GLU A 68 -4.70 11.95 -22.13
N GLY A 69 -4.33 12.89 -23.01
CA GLY A 69 -4.93 14.20 -23.10
C GLY A 69 -4.02 15.39 -22.79
N ASP A 70 -3.08 15.68 -23.70
CA ASP A 70 -2.86 17.07 -24.13
C ASP A 70 -4.19 17.60 -24.67
N TYR A 71 -4.75 18.64 -24.04
CA TYR A 71 -5.52 19.73 -24.67
C TYR A 71 -5.53 20.94 -23.72
#